data_AF-A0A5C8WL66-F1
#
_entry.id   AF-A0A5C8WL66-F1
#
_cell.length_a   1.000
_cell.length_b   1.000
_cell.length_c   1.000
_cell.angle_alpha   90.00
_cell.angle_beta   90.00
_cell.angle_gamma   90.00
#
_symmetry.space_group_name_H-M   'P 1'
#
loop_
_entity.id
_entity.type
_entity.pdbx_description
1 polymer ?
#
loop_
_entity_poly.entity_id
_entity_poly.type
_entity_poly.pdbx_seq_one_letter_code
_entity_poly.pdbx_strand_id
1 'polypeptide(L)'
;MPRRIAIDPAKCSPSVQHALHRLREAGVRFDLKTVHQIKVDDLNFYPAKGTIFRDGDAGALDQDGLDAFIRLVRPAPRARHGDADDAFSTTEF
;
A
#
# COMPACT_ATOMS: atom_id res chain seq x y z
N MET A 1 -24.44 7.39 0.62
CA MET A 1 -23.29 7.83 1.43
C MET A 1 -22.68 6.60 2.11
N PRO A 2 -21.54 6.06 1.66
CA PRO A 2 -20.98 4.87 2.31
C PRO A 2 -20.53 5.24 3.73
N ARG A 3 -21.05 4.51 4.73
CA ARG A 3 -20.71 4.67 6.14
C ARG A 3 -19.22 4.39 6.32
N ARG A 4 -18.41 5.43 6.58
CA ARG A 4 -17.07 5.26 7.15
C ARG A 4 -17.26 4.64 8.53
N ILE A 5 -17.07 3.33 8.63
CA ILE A 5 -16.96 2.67 9.94
C ILE A 5 -15.65 3.19 10.52
N ALA A 6 -15.76 4.21 11.37
CA ALA A 6 -14.62 4.72 12.13
C ALA A 6 -14.27 3.66 13.16
N ILE A 7 -13.47 2.67 12.77
CA ILE A 7 -12.89 1.74 13.73
C ILE A 7 -11.90 2.55 14.54
N ASP A 8 -12.17 2.67 15.84
CA ASP A 8 -11.27 3.34 16.78
C ASP A 8 -9.90 2.66 16.76
N PRO A 9 -8.82 3.37 16.36
CA PRO A 9 -7.48 2.80 16.36
C PRO A 9 -7.02 2.40 17.77
N ALA A 10 -7.58 3.01 18.81
CA ALA A 10 -7.31 2.67 20.21
C ALA A 10 -7.80 1.27 20.61
N LYS A 11 -8.79 0.69 19.89
CA LYS A 11 -9.26 -0.68 20.11
C LYS A 11 -8.49 -1.73 19.31
N CYS A 12 -7.55 -1.30 18.48
CA CYS A 12 -6.75 -2.18 17.67
C CYS A 12 -5.56 -2.72 18.46
N SER A 13 -5.10 -3.93 18.12
CA SER A 13 -3.90 -4.53 18.72
C SER A 13 -2.65 -3.63 18.50
N PRO A 14 -1.63 -3.70 19.38
CA PRO A 14 -0.42 -2.87 19.26
C PRO A 14 0.28 -3.01 17.91
N SER A 15 0.30 -4.21 17.31
CA SER A 15 0.87 -4.43 15.98
C SER A 15 0.12 -3.65 14.88
N VAL A 16 -1.20 -3.53 15.00
CA VAL A 16 -2.03 -2.74 14.08
C VAL A 16 -1.75 -1.25 14.30
N GLN A 17 -1.70 -0.78 15.55
CA GLN A 17 -1.40 0.62 15.83
C GLN A 17 -0.03 1.02 15.26
N HIS A 18 0.97 0.15 15.42
CA HIS A 18 2.31 0.35 14.84
C HIS A 18 2.26 0.41 13.31
N ALA A 19 1.54 -0.51 12.66
CA ALA A 19 1.34 -0.50 11.21
C ALA A 19 0.63 0.78 10.72
N LEU A 20 -0.44 1.20 11.41
CA LEU A 20 -1.17 2.43 11.10
C LEU A 20 -0.28 3.67 11.23
N HIS A 21 0.55 3.74 12.27
CA HIS A 21 1.51 4.83 12.44
C HIS A 21 2.46 4.92 11.26
N ARG A 22 3.08 3.79 10.89
CA ARG A 22 4.06 3.72 9.79
C ARG A 22 3.42 4.05 8.43
N LEU A 23 2.18 3.61 8.20
CA LEU A 23 1.43 3.96 6.99
C LEU A 23 1.10 5.46 6.93
N ARG A 24 0.75 6.08 8.07
CA ARG A 24 0.54 7.53 8.16
C ARG A 24 1.83 8.30 7.89
N GLU A 25 2.95 7.88 8.48
CA GLU A 25 4.28 8.48 8.21
C GLU A 25 4.68 8.35 6.75
N ALA A 26 4.32 7.23 6.11
CA ALA A 26 4.54 7.02 4.68
C ALA A 26 3.57 7.78 3.77
N GLY A 27 2.58 8.50 4.32
CA GLY A 27 1.57 9.22 3.56
C GLY A 27 0.60 8.32 2.77
N VAL A 28 0.50 7.03 3.16
CA VAL A 28 -0.31 6.03 2.47
C VAL A 28 -1.76 6.14 2.94
N ARG A 29 -2.70 6.18 2.00
CA ARG A 29 -4.14 6.10 2.31
C ARG A 29 -4.50 4.65 2.55
N PHE A 30 -5.19 4.38 3.65
CA PHE A 30 -5.60 3.02 4.01
C PHE A 30 -7.03 3.02 4.55
N ASP A 31 -7.68 1.88 4.40
CA ASP A 31 -8.97 1.56 4.97
C ASP A 31 -8.82 0.45 6.00
N LEU A 32 -9.25 0.73 7.23
CA LEU A 32 -9.28 -0.27 8.28
C LEU A 32 -10.61 -1.02 8.20
N LYS A 33 -10.59 -2.24 7.64
CA LYS A 33 -11.81 -3.05 7.48
C LYS A 33 -12.22 -3.71 8.78
N THR A 34 -11.25 -4.15 9.58
CA THR A 34 -11.45 -4.74 10.90
C THR A 34 -10.33 -4.29 11.85
N VAL A 35 -10.46 -4.57 13.15
CA VAL A 35 -9.43 -4.29 14.16
C VAL A 35 -8.10 -5.03 13.95
N HIS A 36 -8.03 -5.95 12.97
CA HIS A 36 -6.84 -6.75 12.64
C HIS A 36 -6.46 -6.70 11.15
N GLN A 37 -7.24 -6.03 10.30
CA GLN A 37 -7.06 -6.03 8.85
C GLN A 37 -7.00 -4.61 8.30
N ILE A 38 -5.87 -4.28 7.70
CA ILE A 38 -5.64 -3.04 6.98
C ILE A 38 -5.76 -3.34 5.49
N LYS A 39 -6.65 -2.65 4.77
CA LYS A 39 -6.76 -2.74 3.32
C LYS A 39 -6.18 -1.47 2.70
N VAL A 40 -5.34 -1.60 1.69
CA VAL A 40 -4.91 -0.50 0.83
C VAL A 40 -5.05 -0.92 -0.62
N ASP A 41 -5.88 -0.21 -1.37
CA ASP A 41 -6.21 -0.56 -2.75
C ASP A 41 -6.60 -2.05 -2.85
N ASP A 42 -5.86 -2.83 -3.62
CA ASP A 42 -6.06 -4.27 -3.82
C ASP A 42 -5.27 -5.14 -2.84
N LEU A 43 -4.62 -4.56 -1.83
CA LEU A 43 -3.81 -5.28 -0.85
C LEU A 43 -4.49 -5.33 0.51
N ASN A 44 -4.50 -6.52 1.13
CA ASN A 44 -4.97 -6.76 2.48
C ASN A 44 -3.77 -7.17 3.36
N PHE A 45 -3.57 -6.48 4.47
CA PHE A 45 -2.49 -6.73 5.40
C PHE A 45 -3.01 -7.08 6.79
N TYR A 46 -2.46 -8.16 7.34
CA TYR A 46 -2.76 -8.67 8.67
C TYR A 46 -1.52 -8.49 9.57
N PRO A 47 -1.33 -7.32 10.19
CA PRO A 47 -0.14 -7.02 11.01
C PRO A 47 0.07 -7.96 12.20
N ALA A 48 -0.99 -8.62 12.68
CA ALA A 48 -0.87 -9.65 13.72
C ALA A 48 -0.09 -10.89 13.23
N LYS A 49 -0.19 -11.22 11.94
CA LYS A 49 0.48 -12.36 11.31
C LYS A 49 1.66 -11.97 10.43
N GLY A 50 1.75 -10.69 10.05
CA GLY A 50 2.66 -10.21 9.03
C GLY A 50 2.24 -10.58 7.60
N THR A 51 1.10 -11.24 7.39
CA THR A 51 0.71 -11.76 6.08
C THR A 51 0.09 -10.69 5.20
N ILE A 52 0.47 -10.68 3.92
CA ILE A 52 -0.08 -9.81 2.88
C ILE A 52 -0.85 -10.67 1.87
N PHE A 53 -2.05 -10.23 1.52
CA PHE A 53 -2.88 -10.85 0.49
C PHE A 53 -3.20 -9.82 -0.59
N ARG A 54 -3.25 -10.25 -1.85
CA ARG A 54 -3.77 -9.43 -2.95
C ARG A 54 -5.19 -9.88 -3.28
N ASP A 55 -6.08 -8.91 -3.43
CA ASP A 55 -7.47 -9.13 -3.85
C ASP A 55 -7.47 -9.81 -5.23
N GLY A 56 -8.07 -10.99 -5.32
CA GLY A 56 -8.05 -11.82 -6.53
C GLY A 56 -6.94 -12.88 -6.59
N ASP A 57 -6.00 -12.90 -5.64
CA ASP A 57 -5.01 -13.97 -5.52
C ASP A 57 -5.49 -15.08 -4.57
N ALA A 58 -5.12 -16.32 -4.86
CA ALA A 58 -5.49 -17.48 -4.04
C ALA A 58 -4.57 -17.66 -2.82
N GLY A 59 -3.41 -17.00 -2.81
CA GLY A 59 -2.38 -17.15 -1.79
C GLY A 59 -2.03 -15.87 -1.05
N ALA A 60 -1.33 -16.04 0.07
CA ALA A 60 -0.53 -14.97 0.63
C ALA A 60 0.63 -14.67 -0.32
N LEU A 61 1.03 -13.40 -0.43
CA LEU A 61 2.26 -13.04 -1.12
C LEU A 61 3.45 -13.63 -0.34
N ASP A 62 4.51 -14.04 -1.05
CA ASP A 62 5.79 -14.44 -0.44
C ASP A 62 6.42 -13.31 0.40
N GLN A 63 5.97 -12.08 0.18
CA GLN A 63 6.35 -10.94 0.99
C GLN A 63 5.52 -10.88 2.27
N ASP A 64 6.20 -10.91 3.40
CA ASP A 64 5.61 -10.71 4.71
C ASP A 64 6.18 -9.49 5.44
N GLY A 65 5.43 -9.02 6.43
CA GLY A 65 5.81 -7.94 7.31
C GLY A 65 5.42 -6.55 6.85
N LEU A 66 5.52 -5.60 7.79
CA LEU A 66 5.10 -4.22 7.61
C LEU A 66 5.96 -3.47 6.58
N ASP A 67 7.27 -3.69 6.59
CA ASP A 67 8.17 -3.04 5.63
C ASP A 67 7.92 -3.51 4.19
N ALA A 68 7.67 -4.81 3.99
CA ALA A 68 7.33 -5.35 2.68
C ALA A 68 5.98 -4.81 2.21
N PHE A 69 5.00 -4.73 3.11
CA PHE A 69 3.73 -4.08 2.82
C PHE A 69 3.93 -2.64 2.38
N ILE A 70 4.63 -1.80 3.16
CA ILE A 70 4.90 -0.39 2.82
C ILE A 70 5.61 -0.25 1.46
N ARG A 71 6.55 -1.14 1.14
CA ARG A 71 7.23 -1.16 -0.18
C ARG A 71 6.28 -1.48 -1.32
N LEU A 72 5.29 -2.35 -1.10
CA LEU A 72 4.26 -2.67 -2.09
C LEU A 72 3.26 -1.51 -2.27
N VAL A 73 2.95 -0.78 -1.19
CA VAL A 73 1.99 0.33 -1.26
C VAL A 73 2.59 1.65 -1.70
N ARG A 74 3.88 1.89 -1.41
CA ARG A 74 4.57 3.04 -1.99
C ARG A 74 4.74 2.74 -3.47
N PRO A 75 4.13 3.52 -4.37
CA PRO A 75 4.60 3.49 -5.73
C PRO A 75 6.10 3.83 -5.66
N ALA A 76 6.93 3.02 -6.31
CA ALA A 76 8.25 3.49 -6.72
C ALA A 76 8.02 4.90 -7.30
N PRO A 77 8.85 5.91 -6.98
CA PRO A 77 8.71 7.22 -7.60
C PRO A 77 8.58 6.93 -9.08
N ARG A 78 7.40 7.24 -9.66
CA ARG A 78 7.10 6.91 -11.04
C ARG A 78 8.27 7.49 -11.83
N ALA A 79 9.22 6.63 -12.22
CA ALA A 79 10.03 6.91 -13.38
C ALA A 79 8.95 7.11 -14.44
N ARG A 80 8.81 8.36 -14.88
CA ARG A 80 7.85 8.75 -15.89
C ARG A 80 8.03 7.79 -17.05
N HIS A 81 7.16 6.79 -17.13
CA HIS A 81 7.10 5.87 -18.24
C HIS A 81 5.96 6.42 -19.09
N GLY A 82 6.35 7.33 -19.99
CA GLY A 82 5.48 8.06 -20.89
C GLY A 82 6.07 9.44 -21.21
N ASP A 83 6.19 9.74 -22.51
CA ASP A 83 6.62 10.99 -23.18
C ASP A 83 8.15 11.12 -23.38
N ALA A 84 8.76 11.00 -24.58
CA ALA A 84 8.22 11.10 -25.93
C ALA A 84 9.10 10.35 -26.96
N ASP A 85 8.42 9.61 -27.83
CA ASP A 85 8.74 9.47 -29.25
C ASP A 85 8.54 10.88 -29.87
N ASP A 86 9.58 11.54 -30.39
CA ASP A 86 9.52 12.37 -31.60
C ASP A 86 10.92 12.89 -32.01
N ALA A 87 11.06 13.09 -33.31
CA ALA A 87 12.26 13.33 -34.08
C ALA A 87 12.95 14.68 -33.81
N PHE A 88 14.23 14.77 -34.16
CA PHE A 88 14.64 15.57 -35.33
C PHE A 88 16.05 15.17 -35.77
N SER A 89 16.15 14.77 -37.03
CA SER A 89 17.40 14.73 -37.79
C SER A 89 17.98 16.15 -37.93
N THR A 90 19.28 16.20 -38.25
CA THR A 90 19.94 17.30 -38.97
C THR A 90 20.38 18.50 -38.10
N THR A 91 21.69 18.59 -37.85
CA THR A 91 22.62 19.52 -38.55
C THR A 91 23.97 19.50 -37.83
N GLU A 92 24.99 18.89 -38.43
CA GLU A 92 26.36 19.38 -38.24
C GLU A 92 26.87 19.84 -39.62
N PHE A 93 27.40 21.07 -39.59
CA PHE A 93 27.85 21.88 -40.71
C PHE A 93 29.22 21.44 -41.23
#